data_AF-A0A497JID0-F1
#
_entry.id   AF-A0A497JID0-F1
#
_cell.length_a   1.000
_cell.length_b   1.000
_cell.length_c   1.000
_cell.angle_alpha   90.00
_cell.angle_beta   90.00
_cell.angle_gamma   90.00
#
_symmetry.space_group_name_H-M   'P 1'
#
loop_
_entity.id
_entity.type
_entity.pdbx_description
1 polymer ?
#
loop_
_entity_poly.entity_id
_entity_poly.type
_entity_poly.pdbx_seq_one_letter_code
_entity_poly.pdbx_strand_id
1 'polypeptide(L)'
;MEQENLLQLVKKMKNKGASKEEIIQTLKGFNIEAKDAEKLLLLAEGDTYSLLKGEISKIVNEELERSKAELKKFIEEEAKKQTEGLGKAIAKQVKVDIEEHEKRLLKKSSEFEGKISDTVAKVTELSDRVRIKLNDLAEQVASVRMDLDELKISGISVRNRLISILLILFGLAFIALDLYRFVIYLNATMSIDAVITTVIYAFIGLSLMFLATQL
;
A
#
# COMPACT_ATOMS: atom_id res chain seq x y z
N MET A 1 57.23 83.25 -15.43
CA MET A 1 56.55 83.33 -16.74
C MET A 1 57.46 82.87 -17.90
N GLU A 2 58.76 83.21 -17.94
CA GLU A 2 59.64 82.75 -19.05
C GLU A 2 59.94 81.25 -19.04
N GLN A 3 60.13 80.63 -17.86
CA GLN A 3 60.43 79.19 -17.75
C GLN A 3 59.29 78.26 -18.22
N GLU A 4 58.03 78.63 -17.97
CA GLU A 4 56.87 77.87 -18.48
C GLU A 4 56.78 77.90 -20.00
N ASN A 5 57.12 79.04 -20.62
CA ASN A 5 57.07 79.21 -22.07
C ASN A 5 58.21 78.43 -22.77
N LEU A 6 59.39 78.41 -22.16
CA LEU A 6 60.54 77.62 -22.62
C LEU A 6 60.32 76.11 -22.48
N LEU A 7 59.72 75.66 -21.38
CA LEU A 7 59.35 74.25 -21.19
C LEU A 7 58.31 73.79 -22.23
N GLN A 8 57.35 74.65 -22.60
CA GLN A 8 56.41 74.37 -23.68
C GLN A 8 57.08 74.29 -25.06
N LEU A 9 58.09 75.13 -25.31
CA LEU A 9 58.88 75.09 -26.55
C LEU A 9 59.67 73.77 -26.67
N VAL A 10 60.34 73.35 -25.59
CA VAL A 10 61.06 72.06 -25.52
C VAL A 10 60.11 70.89 -25.73
N LYS A 11 58.94 70.91 -25.09
CA LYS A 11 57.88 69.91 -25.28
C LYS A 11 57.43 69.83 -26.74
N LYS A 12 57.21 70.98 -27.41
CA LYS A 12 56.83 71.02 -28.83
C LYS A 12 57.93 70.52 -29.77
N MET A 13 59.20 70.87 -29.53
CA MET A 13 60.33 70.40 -30.34
C MET A 13 60.54 68.89 -30.21
N LYS A 14 60.42 68.37 -28.98
CA LYS A 14 60.57 66.94 -28.71
C LYS A 14 59.42 66.12 -29.30
N ASN A 15 58.17 66.57 -29.17
CA ASN A 15 57.00 65.90 -29.77
C ASN A 15 57.07 65.86 -31.32
N LYS A 16 57.85 66.76 -31.94
CA LYS A 16 58.12 66.76 -33.38
C LYS A 16 59.34 65.92 -33.78
N GLY A 17 60.02 65.27 -32.82
CA GLY A 17 61.15 64.38 -33.09
C GLY A 17 62.52 65.05 -33.21
N ALA A 18 62.69 66.29 -32.71
CA ALA A 18 63.99 66.97 -32.72
C ALA A 18 65.03 66.24 -31.83
N SER A 19 66.28 66.21 -32.27
CA SER A 19 67.38 65.58 -31.54
C SER A 19 67.77 66.37 -30.27
N LYS A 20 68.40 65.69 -29.30
CA LYS A 20 68.81 66.30 -28.02
C LYS A 20 69.75 67.48 -28.23
N GLU A 21 70.65 67.35 -29.19
CA GLU A 21 71.65 68.35 -29.57
C GLU A 21 71.00 69.60 -30.18
N GLU A 22 69.98 69.43 -31.04
CA GLU A 22 69.23 70.53 -31.66
C GLU A 22 68.40 71.32 -30.64
N ILE A 23 67.80 70.63 -29.66
CA ILE A 23 67.03 71.27 -28.59
C ILE A 23 67.96 72.10 -27.69
N ILE A 24 69.14 71.55 -27.33
CA ILE A 24 70.13 72.26 -26.51
C ILE A 24 70.71 73.46 -27.26
N GLN A 25 70.99 73.33 -28.57
CA GLN A 25 71.45 74.46 -29.38
C GLN A 25 70.40 75.57 -29.51
N THR A 26 69.14 75.20 -29.68
CA THR A 26 68.03 76.16 -29.75
C THR A 26 67.86 76.91 -28.42
N LEU A 27 67.97 76.21 -27.28
CA LEU A 27 67.91 76.83 -25.95
C LEU A 27 69.12 77.73 -25.65
N LYS A 28 70.32 77.39 -26.15
CA LYS A 28 71.49 78.28 -26.11
C LYS A 28 71.28 79.57 -26.90
N GLY A 29 70.53 79.53 -28.00
CA GLY A 29 70.11 80.70 -28.77
C GLY A 29 69.23 81.69 -27.99
N PHE A 30 68.60 81.23 -26.91
CA PHE A 30 67.85 82.06 -25.95
C PHE A 30 68.68 82.45 -24.71
N ASN A 31 70.01 82.34 -24.77
CA ASN A 31 70.96 82.68 -23.72
C ASN A 31 70.85 81.83 -22.44
N ILE A 32 70.37 80.58 -22.56
CA ILE A 32 70.26 79.61 -21.45
C ILE A 32 71.52 78.74 -21.40
N GLU A 33 72.11 78.59 -20.22
CA GLU A 33 73.27 77.72 -20.03
C GLU A 33 72.95 76.25 -20.36
N ALA A 34 73.94 75.53 -20.89
CA ALA A 34 73.76 74.13 -21.31
C ALA A 34 73.22 73.23 -20.18
N LYS A 35 73.61 73.51 -18.94
CA LYS A 35 73.20 72.75 -17.76
C LYS A 35 71.72 72.94 -17.41
N ASP A 36 71.20 74.16 -17.60
CA ASP A 36 69.78 74.46 -17.38
C ASP A 36 68.91 73.96 -18.55
N ALA A 37 69.45 73.96 -19.77
CA ALA A 37 68.81 73.35 -20.94
C ALA A 37 68.64 71.83 -20.79
N GLU A 38 69.64 71.12 -20.26
CA GLU A 38 69.54 69.69 -19.95
C GLU A 38 68.51 69.41 -18.85
N LYS A 39 68.45 70.25 -17.81
CA LYS A 39 67.47 70.13 -16.74
C LYS A 39 66.04 70.34 -17.24
N LEU A 40 65.82 71.32 -18.12
CA LEU A 40 64.53 71.56 -18.78
C LEU A 40 64.12 70.42 -19.70
N LEU A 41 65.08 69.82 -20.41
CA LEU A 41 64.83 68.63 -21.21
C LEU A 41 64.37 67.46 -20.33
N LEU A 42 65.09 67.16 -19.25
CA LEU A 42 64.76 66.09 -18.29
C LEU A 42 63.37 66.28 -17.66
N LEU A 43 63.01 67.51 -17.29
CA LEU A 43 61.68 67.84 -16.80
C LEU A 43 60.60 67.59 -17.86
N ALA A 44 60.85 67.95 -19.13
CA ALA A 44 59.94 67.66 -20.23
C ALA A 44 59.81 66.14 -20.49
N GLU A 45 60.87 65.34 -20.32
CA GLU A 45 60.79 63.88 -20.47
C GLU A 45 59.92 63.26 -19.36
N GLY A 46 60.11 63.68 -18.10
CA GLY A 46 59.32 63.19 -16.97
C GLY A 46 57.82 63.44 -17.11
N ASP A 47 57.44 64.61 -17.63
CA ASP A 47 56.05 64.92 -17.96
C ASP A 47 55.51 64.07 -19.12
N THR A 48 56.34 63.81 -20.13
CA THR A 48 55.95 62.99 -21.29
C THR A 48 55.72 61.52 -20.90
N TYR A 49 56.57 60.97 -20.03
CA TYR A 49 56.37 59.63 -19.46
C TYR A 49 55.10 59.54 -18.62
N SER A 50 54.80 60.58 -17.84
CA SER A 50 53.58 60.63 -17.01
C SER A 50 52.31 60.66 -17.88
N LEU A 51 52.33 61.40 -18.99
CA LEU A 51 51.24 61.42 -19.97
C LEU A 51 51.07 60.07 -20.69
N LEU A 52 52.16 59.46 -21.16
CA LEU A 52 52.14 58.12 -21.76
C LEU A 52 51.59 57.07 -20.78
N LYS A 53 52.01 57.12 -19.52
CA LYS A 53 51.51 56.22 -18.47
C LYS A 53 50.01 56.40 -18.24
N GLY A 54 49.51 57.65 -18.26
CA GLY A 54 48.09 57.96 -18.15
C GLY A 54 47.27 57.39 -19.32
N GLU A 55 47.74 57.59 -20.55
CA GLU A 55 47.06 57.10 -21.76
C GLU A 55 47.08 55.56 -21.84
N ILE A 56 48.21 54.92 -21.51
CA ILE A 56 48.32 53.46 -21.43
C ILE A 56 47.36 52.92 -20.37
N SER A 57 47.31 53.53 -19.19
CA SER A 57 46.39 53.10 -18.12
C SER A 57 44.92 53.23 -18.53
N LYS A 58 44.59 54.27 -19.30
CA LYS A 58 43.24 54.47 -19.83
C LYS A 58 42.88 53.42 -20.87
N ILE A 59 43.77 53.14 -21.84
CA ILE A 59 43.59 52.10 -22.85
C ILE A 59 43.40 50.73 -22.19
N VAL A 60 44.28 50.40 -21.23
CA VAL A 60 44.21 49.12 -20.49
C VAL A 60 42.90 49.01 -19.71
N ASN A 61 42.43 50.07 -19.06
CA ASN A 61 41.16 50.05 -18.34
C ASN A 61 39.95 49.94 -19.27
N GLU A 62 39.96 50.63 -20.41
CA GLU A 62 38.90 50.52 -21.42
C GLU A 62 38.83 49.10 -22.02
N GLU A 63 39.99 48.49 -22.27
CA GLU A 63 40.09 47.13 -22.79
C GLU A 63 39.69 46.07 -21.74
N LEU A 64 40.07 46.28 -20.47
CA LEU A 64 39.61 45.46 -19.34
C LEU A 64 38.09 45.50 -19.17
N GLU A 65 37.48 46.68 -19.23
CA GLU A 65 36.02 46.81 -19.10
C GLU A 65 35.28 46.18 -20.28
N ARG A 66 35.81 46.30 -21.51
CA ARG A 66 35.27 45.58 -22.67
C ARG A 66 35.39 44.08 -22.52
N SER A 67 36.57 43.59 -22.17
CA SER A 67 36.84 42.16 -21.96
C SER A 67 35.96 41.58 -20.85
N LYS A 68 35.75 42.32 -19.76
CA LYS A 68 34.85 41.92 -18.66
C LYS A 68 33.40 41.82 -19.10
N ALA A 69 32.93 42.76 -19.94
CA ALA A 69 31.58 42.72 -20.48
C ALA A 69 31.37 41.54 -21.44
N GLU A 70 32.36 41.24 -22.28
CA GLU A 70 32.33 40.08 -23.17
C GLU A 70 32.37 38.76 -22.39
N LEU A 71 33.25 38.66 -21.38
CA LEU A 71 33.35 37.48 -20.52
C LEU A 71 32.05 37.23 -19.76
N LYS A 72 31.40 38.31 -19.26
CA LYS A 72 30.12 38.21 -18.57
C LYS A 72 29.03 37.67 -19.51
N LYS A 73 28.95 38.18 -20.74
CA LYS A 73 28.00 37.66 -21.75
C LYS A 73 28.25 36.20 -22.08
N PHE A 74 29.51 35.80 -22.25
CA PHE A 74 29.88 34.42 -22.52
C PHE A 74 29.46 33.49 -21.37
N ILE A 75 29.71 33.89 -20.12
CA ILE A 75 29.29 33.12 -18.93
C ILE A 75 27.76 33.01 -18.87
N GLU A 76 27.03 34.08 -19.13
CA GLU A 76 25.55 34.08 -19.12
C GLU A 76 24.97 33.17 -20.22
N GLU A 77 25.52 33.21 -21.44
CA GLU A 77 25.09 32.33 -22.53
C GLU A 77 25.39 30.86 -22.25
N GLU A 78 26.57 30.56 -21.71
CA GLU A 78 26.97 29.18 -21.43
C GLU A 78 26.16 28.61 -20.25
N ALA A 79 25.92 29.41 -19.21
CA ALA A 79 25.04 29.04 -18.10
C ALA A 79 23.60 28.79 -18.59
N LYS A 80 23.09 29.59 -19.53
CA LYS A 80 21.76 29.41 -20.12
C LYS A 80 21.68 28.13 -20.95
N LYS A 81 22.67 27.86 -21.80
CA LYS A 81 22.74 26.59 -22.55
C LYS A 81 22.80 25.38 -21.63
N GLN A 82 23.58 25.47 -20.55
CA GLN A 82 23.73 24.37 -19.60
C GLN A 82 22.43 24.12 -18.82
N THR A 83 21.74 25.17 -18.37
CA THR A 83 20.46 25.05 -17.67
C THR A 83 19.34 24.54 -18.60
N GLU A 84 19.28 24.99 -19.86
CA GLU A 84 18.32 24.45 -20.83
C GLU A 84 18.62 22.98 -21.18
N GLY A 85 19.90 22.62 -21.34
CA GLY A 85 20.33 21.25 -21.61
C GLY A 85 20.02 20.30 -20.44
N LEU A 86 20.37 20.70 -19.22
CA LEU A 86 20.07 19.97 -17.99
C LEU A 86 18.56 19.87 -17.76
N GLY A 87 17.81 20.96 -17.96
CA GLY A 87 16.36 20.96 -17.84
C GLY A 87 15.69 19.98 -18.79
N LYS A 88 16.12 19.93 -20.05
CA LYS A 88 15.62 18.95 -21.03
C LYS A 88 15.99 17.51 -20.66
N ALA A 89 17.20 17.27 -20.17
CA ALA A 89 17.64 15.95 -19.74
C ALA A 89 16.86 15.47 -18.52
N ILE A 90 16.68 16.34 -17.51
CA ILE A 90 15.88 16.05 -16.31
C ILE A 90 14.42 15.78 -16.70
N ALA A 91 13.81 16.62 -17.53
CA ALA A 91 12.43 16.41 -17.98
C ALA A 91 12.26 15.08 -18.72
N LYS A 92 13.24 14.70 -19.56
CA LYS A 92 13.24 13.41 -20.25
C LYS A 92 13.36 12.25 -19.27
N GLN A 93 14.26 12.33 -18.29
CA GLN A 93 14.44 11.28 -17.28
C GLN A 93 13.18 11.12 -16.43
N VAL A 94 12.63 12.22 -15.92
CA VAL A 94 11.40 12.22 -15.12
C VAL A 94 10.23 11.61 -15.90
N LYS A 95 10.12 11.92 -17.21
CA LYS A 95 9.09 11.31 -18.06
C LYS A 95 9.25 9.80 -18.17
N VAL A 96 10.48 9.30 -18.39
CA VAL A 96 10.76 7.86 -18.44
C VAL A 96 10.43 7.18 -17.12
N ASP A 97 10.84 7.79 -16.00
CA ASP A 97 10.57 7.25 -14.66
C ASP A 97 9.06 7.19 -14.39
N ILE A 98 8.30 8.23 -14.78
CA ILE A 98 6.83 8.26 -14.67
C ILE A 98 6.20 7.15 -15.50
N GLU A 99 6.58 7.00 -16.78
CA GLU A 99 6.04 5.95 -17.66
C GLU A 99 6.34 4.54 -17.12
N GLU A 100 7.52 4.32 -16.54
CA GLU A 100 7.89 3.05 -15.91
C GLU A 100 7.08 2.80 -14.63
N HIS A 101 6.90 3.84 -13.80
CA HIS A 101 6.03 3.78 -12.62
C HIS A 101 4.58 3.48 -12.98
N GLU A 102 4.04 4.10 -14.02
CA GLU A 102 2.68 3.86 -14.52
C GLU A 102 2.51 2.42 -15.00
N LYS A 103 3.42 1.91 -15.83
CA LYS A 103 3.41 0.51 -16.28
C LYS A 103 3.44 -0.48 -15.11
N ARG A 104 4.27 -0.22 -14.10
CA ARG A 104 4.36 -1.05 -12.90
C ARG A 104 3.08 -0.98 -12.05
N LEU A 105 2.46 0.19 -11.94
CA LEU A 105 1.17 0.35 -11.25
C LEU A 105 0.05 -0.40 -11.97
N LEU A 106 -0.04 -0.27 -13.30
CA LEU A 106 -1.02 -1.00 -14.11
C LEU A 106 -0.85 -2.52 -13.96
N LYS A 107 0.40 -3.01 -13.99
CA LYS A 107 0.69 -4.43 -13.76
C LYS A 107 0.26 -4.90 -12.37
N LYS A 108 0.58 -4.13 -11.31
CA LYS A 108 0.13 -4.44 -9.95
C LYS A 108 -1.39 -4.41 -9.80
N SER A 109 -2.05 -3.46 -10.47
CA SER A 109 -3.51 -3.37 -10.49
C SER A 109 -4.13 -4.61 -11.11
N SER A 110 -3.63 -5.05 -12.28
CA SER A 110 -4.08 -6.27 -12.95
C SER A 110 -3.83 -7.53 -12.10
N GLU A 111 -2.66 -7.65 -11.47
CA GLU A 111 -2.37 -8.76 -10.55
C GLU A 111 -3.31 -8.76 -9.32
N PHE A 112 -3.67 -7.57 -8.82
CA PHE A 112 -4.61 -7.42 -7.71
C PHE A 112 -6.04 -7.80 -8.11
N GLU A 113 -6.51 -7.35 -9.28
CA GLU A 113 -7.80 -7.75 -9.84
C GLU A 113 -7.89 -9.26 -10.03
N GLY A 114 -6.84 -9.90 -10.55
CA GLY A 114 -6.76 -11.35 -10.66
C GLY A 114 -6.88 -12.05 -9.31
N LYS A 115 -6.14 -11.59 -8.29
CA LYS A 115 -6.24 -12.14 -6.92
C LYS A 115 -7.61 -11.95 -6.30
N ILE A 116 -8.27 -10.82 -6.53
CA ILE A 116 -9.65 -10.61 -6.07
C ILE A 116 -10.59 -11.59 -6.77
N SER A 117 -10.49 -11.72 -8.09
CA SER A 117 -11.34 -12.65 -8.85
C SER A 117 -11.18 -14.09 -8.35
N ASP A 118 -9.94 -14.55 -8.17
CA ASP A 118 -9.64 -15.88 -7.62
C ASP A 118 -10.19 -16.06 -6.19
N THR A 119 -10.09 -15.02 -5.38
CA THR A 119 -10.60 -15.06 -4.00
C THR A 119 -12.13 -15.11 -3.98
N VAL A 120 -12.79 -14.33 -4.83
CA VAL A 120 -14.26 -14.36 -4.99
C VAL A 120 -14.70 -15.74 -5.45
N ALA A 121 -14.03 -16.32 -6.45
CA ALA A 121 -14.33 -17.67 -6.93
C ALA A 121 -14.20 -18.72 -5.81
N LYS A 122 -13.15 -18.65 -5.00
CA LYS A 122 -12.97 -19.55 -3.84
C LYS A 122 -14.04 -19.34 -2.76
N VAL A 123 -14.45 -18.11 -2.51
CA VAL A 123 -15.54 -17.82 -1.56
C VAL A 123 -16.87 -18.36 -2.08
N THR A 124 -17.16 -18.21 -3.37
CA THR A 124 -18.35 -18.79 -4.00
C THR A 124 -18.32 -20.32 -3.91
N GLU A 125 -17.20 -20.96 -4.26
CA GLU A 125 -17.05 -22.41 -4.13
C GLU A 125 -17.22 -22.89 -2.68
N LEU A 126 -16.66 -22.16 -1.71
CA LEU A 126 -16.82 -22.46 -0.30
C LEU A 126 -18.29 -22.32 0.13
N SER A 127 -18.96 -21.27 -0.32
CA SER A 127 -20.39 -21.04 -0.05
C SER A 127 -21.25 -22.19 -0.59
N ASP A 128 -21.00 -22.62 -1.83
CA ASP A 128 -21.69 -23.76 -2.44
C ASP A 128 -21.41 -25.06 -1.69
N ARG A 129 -20.15 -25.28 -1.28
CA ARG A 129 -19.76 -26.45 -0.47
C ARG A 129 -20.46 -26.46 0.89
N VAL A 130 -20.54 -25.31 1.56
CA VAL A 130 -21.28 -25.15 2.83
C VAL A 130 -22.75 -25.42 2.62
N ARG A 131 -23.36 -24.91 1.54
CA ARG A 131 -24.77 -25.17 1.23
C ARG A 131 -25.05 -26.65 0.99
N ILE A 132 -24.19 -27.34 0.22
CA ILE A 132 -24.30 -28.79 0.00
C ILE A 132 -24.17 -29.54 1.33
N LYS A 133 -23.18 -29.18 2.16
CA LYS A 133 -22.98 -29.83 3.46
C LYS A 133 -24.12 -29.56 4.44
N LEU A 134 -24.74 -28.39 4.42
CA LEU A 134 -25.93 -28.10 5.23
C LEU A 134 -27.13 -28.92 4.77
N ASN A 135 -27.32 -29.09 3.47
CA ASN A 135 -28.39 -29.95 2.94
C ASN A 135 -28.18 -31.42 3.33
N ASP A 136 -26.96 -31.94 3.18
CA ASP A 136 -26.56 -33.29 3.60
C ASP A 136 -26.78 -33.48 5.11
N LEU A 137 -26.39 -32.49 5.92
CA LEU A 137 -26.63 -32.53 7.37
C LEU A 137 -28.13 -32.51 7.71
N ALA A 138 -28.93 -31.72 6.98
CA ALA A 138 -30.37 -31.67 7.17
C ALA A 138 -31.04 -33.01 6.84
N GLU A 139 -30.59 -33.68 5.78
CA GLU A 139 -31.05 -35.02 5.40
C GLU A 139 -30.67 -36.07 6.45
N GLN A 140 -29.43 -36.06 6.94
CA GLN A 140 -28.98 -36.94 8.03
C GLN A 140 -29.74 -36.69 9.33
N VAL A 141 -30.04 -35.44 9.67
CA VAL A 141 -30.86 -35.11 10.85
C VAL A 141 -32.30 -35.60 10.67
N ALA A 142 -32.86 -35.48 9.46
CA ALA A 142 -34.19 -36.01 9.16
C ALA A 142 -34.23 -37.53 9.27
N SER A 143 -33.23 -38.25 8.75
CA SER A 143 -33.15 -39.71 8.86
C SER A 143 -33.00 -40.16 10.31
N VAL A 144 -32.11 -39.53 11.09
CA VAL A 144 -31.95 -39.84 12.53
C VAL A 144 -33.25 -39.58 13.29
N ARG A 145 -34.00 -38.53 12.94
CA ARG A 145 -35.31 -38.27 13.56
C ARG A 145 -36.32 -39.36 13.21
N MET A 146 -36.35 -39.83 11.95
CA MET A 146 -37.19 -40.95 11.53
C MET A 146 -36.81 -42.24 12.28
N ASP A 147 -35.52 -42.54 12.40
CA ASP A 147 -35.03 -43.69 13.16
C ASP A 147 -35.41 -43.60 14.64
N LEU A 148 -35.31 -42.41 15.25
CA LEU A 148 -35.72 -42.17 16.63
C LEU A 148 -37.24 -42.31 16.82
N ASP A 149 -38.03 -41.85 15.87
CA ASP A 149 -39.48 -42.00 15.91
C ASP A 149 -39.89 -43.47 15.70
N GLU A 150 -39.21 -44.21 14.80
CA GLU A 150 -39.39 -45.65 14.61
C GLU A 150 -38.97 -46.46 15.85
N LEU A 151 -37.84 -46.12 16.48
CA LEU A 151 -37.39 -46.74 17.73
C LEU A 151 -38.34 -46.48 18.90
N LYS A 152 -38.94 -45.28 18.98
CA LYS A 152 -39.98 -45.00 19.97
C LYS A 152 -41.23 -45.84 19.72
N ILE A 153 -41.69 -45.93 18.47
CA ILE A 153 -42.86 -46.73 18.11
C ILE A 153 -42.60 -48.22 18.35
N SER A 154 -41.44 -48.74 17.95
CA SER A 154 -41.08 -50.15 18.14
C SER A 154 -40.87 -50.48 19.63
N GLY A 155 -40.24 -49.59 20.39
CA GLY A 155 -40.07 -49.73 21.84
C GLY A 155 -41.41 -49.75 22.60
N ILE A 156 -42.37 -48.89 22.20
CA ILE A 156 -43.73 -48.90 22.75
C ILE A 156 -44.45 -50.21 22.35
N SER A 157 -44.33 -50.65 21.10
CA SER A 157 -44.95 -51.89 20.61
C SER A 157 -44.42 -53.13 21.33
N VAL A 158 -43.11 -53.26 21.52
CA VAL A 158 -42.50 -54.39 22.24
C VAL A 158 -42.92 -54.40 23.72
N ARG A 159 -42.94 -53.23 24.37
CA ARG A 159 -43.39 -53.11 25.76
C ARG A 159 -44.87 -53.49 25.91
N ASN A 160 -45.74 -52.97 25.05
CA ASN A 160 -47.16 -53.31 25.07
C ASN A 160 -47.39 -54.80 24.78
N ARG A 161 -46.65 -55.38 23.83
CA ARG A 161 -46.72 -56.81 23.52
C ARG A 161 -46.30 -57.69 24.71
N LEU A 162 -45.24 -57.32 25.43
CA LEU A 162 -44.83 -58.03 26.65
C LEU A 162 -45.89 -57.93 27.75
N ILE A 163 -46.45 -56.74 27.98
CA ILE A 163 -47.52 -56.53 28.96
C ILE A 163 -48.77 -57.34 28.59
N SER A 164 -49.16 -57.34 27.31
CA SER A 164 -50.28 -58.13 26.80
C SER A 164 -50.05 -59.64 27.01
N ILE A 165 -48.87 -60.16 26.70
CA ILE A 165 -48.52 -61.58 26.95
C ILE A 165 -48.60 -61.92 28.44
N LEU A 166 -48.07 -61.07 29.33
CA LEU A 166 -48.15 -61.29 30.77
C LEU A 166 -49.61 -61.30 31.27
N LEU A 167 -50.43 -60.36 30.81
CA LEU A 167 -51.86 -60.31 31.16
C LEU A 167 -52.63 -61.54 30.67
N ILE A 168 -52.32 -62.05 29.47
CA ILE A 168 -52.90 -63.31 28.96
C ILE A 168 -52.49 -64.50 29.83
N LEU A 169 -51.21 -64.61 30.18
CA LEU A 169 -50.71 -65.69 31.03
C LEU A 169 -51.36 -65.66 32.42
N PHE A 170 -51.48 -64.48 33.04
CA PHE A 170 -52.18 -64.34 34.32
C PHE A 170 -53.67 -64.65 34.18
N GLY A 171 -54.35 -64.15 33.15
CA GLY A 171 -55.76 -64.44 32.89
C GLY A 171 -56.03 -65.94 32.74
N LEU A 172 -55.21 -66.64 31.95
CA LEU A 172 -55.26 -68.10 31.81
C LEU A 172 -54.98 -68.81 33.12
N ALA A 173 -54.00 -68.36 33.91
CA ALA A 173 -53.71 -68.94 35.22
C ALA A 173 -54.90 -68.79 36.19
N PHE A 174 -55.57 -67.64 36.20
CA PHE A 174 -56.77 -67.43 37.01
C PHE A 174 -57.93 -68.33 36.58
N ILE A 175 -58.18 -68.47 35.28
CA ILE A 175 -59.21 -69.37 34.75
C ILE A 175 -58.87 -70.84 35.06
N ALA A 176 -57.61 -71.25 34.92
CA ALA A 176 -57.17 -72.60 35.24
C ALA A 176 -57.29 -72.91 36.75
N LEU A 177 -56.93 -71.96 37.61
CA LEU A 177 -57.11 -72.07 39.06
C LEU A 177 -58.60 -72.14 39.44
N ASP A 178 -59.42 -71.35 38.76
CA ASP A 178 -60.87 -71.36 38.98
C ASP A 178 -61.50 -72.68 38.57
N LEU A 179 -61.17 -73.20 37.38
CA LEU A 179 -61.59 -74.52 36.91
C LEU A 179 -61.12 -75.64 37.84
N TYR A 180 -59.87 -75.58 38.30
CA TYR A 180 -59.34 -76.55 39.26
C TYR A 180 -60.12 -76.54 40.57
N ARG A 181 -60.41 -75.36 41.12
CA ARG A 181 -61.24 -75.21 42.32
C ARG A 181 -62.67 -75.69 42.10
N PHE A 182 -63.25 -75.37 40.95
CA PHE A 182 -64.59 -75.81 40.58
C PHE A 182 -64.71 -77.34 40.54
N VAL A 183 -63.70 -78.05 40.00
CA VAL A 183 -63.65 -79.52 40.01
C VAL A 183 -63.54 -80.08 41.43
N ILE A 184 -62.78 -79.44 42.32
CA ILE A 184 -62.72 -79.84 43.74
C ILE A 184 -64.09 -79.65 44.39
N TYR A 185 -64.75 -78.51 44.16
CA TYR A 185 -66.04 -78.21 44.76
C TYR A 185 -67.18 -79.07 44.21
N LEU A 186 -67.10 -79.55 42.96
CA LEU A 186 -68.03 -80.54 42.40
C LEU A 186 -68.00 -81.87 43.16
N ASN A 187 -66.84 -82.24 43.72
CA ASN A 187 -66.66 -83.47 44.49
C ASN A 187 -66.90 -83.28 46.00
N ALA A 188 -67.24 -82.07 46.43
CA ALA A 188 -67.54 -81.72 47.83
C ALA A 188 -68.91 -81.03 47.93
N THR A 189 -69.42 -80.78 49.13
CA THR A 189 -70.63 -79.98 49.32
C THR A 189 -70.34 -78.52 48.96
N MET A 190 -70.86 -78.05 47.82
CA MET A 190 -70.73 -76.66 47.38
C MET A 190 -71.40 -75.70 48.40
N SER A 191 -70.62 -74.78 48.97
CA SER A 191 -71.13 -73.66 49.75
C SER A 191 -71.43 -72.46 48.86
N ILE A 192 -72.32 -71.56 49.33
CA ILE A 192 -72.64 -70.31 48.63
C ILE A 192 -71.37 -69.46 48.43
N ASP A 193 -70.47 -69.44 49.42
CA ASP A 193 -69.19 -68.73 49.34
C ASP A 193 -68.27 -69.27 48.24
N ALA A 194 -68.30 -70.59 47.98
CA ALA A 194 -67.54 -71.20 46.89
C ALA A 194 -68.05 -70.74 45.51
N VAL A 195 -69.37 -70.62 45.34
CA VAL A 195 -69.98 -70.12 44.10
C VAL A 195 -69.61 -68.65 43.87
N ILE A 196 -69.68 -67.82 44.91
CA ILE A 196 -69.32 -66.39 44.82
C ILE A 196 -67.85 -66.23 44.43
N THR A 197 -66.96 -66.98 45.09
CA THR A 197 -65.51 -66.90 44.80
C THR A 197 -65.17 -67.36 43.39
N THR A 198 -65.78 -68.44 42.90
CA THR A 198 -65.59 -68.90 41.51
C THR A 198 -66.00 -67.84 40.49
N VAL A 199 -67.17 -67.23 40.66
CA VAL A 199 -67.63 -66.16 39.77
C VAL A 199 -66.65 -64.97 39.77
N ILE A 200 -66.14 -64.56 40.93
CA ILE A 200 -65.16 -63.47 41.02
C ILE A 200 -63.86 -63.81 40.26
N TYR A 201 -63.32 -65.02 40.43
CA TYR A 201 -62.10 -65.42 39.71
C TYR A 201 -62.29 -65.51 38.20
N ALA A 202 -63.44 -66.01 37.74
CA ALA A 202 -63.79 -66.01 36.31
C ALA A 202 -63.87 -64.58 35.75
N PHE A 203 -64.49 -63.64 36.48
CA PHE A 203 -64.56 -62.23 36.07
C PHE A 203 -63.18 -61.58 36.02
N ILE A 204 -62.30 -61.85 36.99
CA ILE A 204 -60.92 -61.33 36.99
C ILE A 204 -60.14 -61.91 35.79
N GLY A 205 -60.21 -63.22 35.57
CA GLY A 205 -59.53 -63.87 34.45
C GLY A 205 -59.95 -63.32 33.09
N LEU A 206 -61.27 -63.18 32.86
CA LEU A 206 -61.82 -62.62 31.62
C LEU A 206 -61.46 -61.14 31.44
N SER A 207 -61.51 -60.35 32.51
CA SER A 207 -61.16 -58.93 32.45
C SER A 207 -59.69 -58.69 32.12
N LEU A 208 -58.78 -59.50 32.68
CA LEU A 208 -57.35 -59.45 32.37
C LEU A 208 -57.06 -59.82 30.91
N MET A 209 -57.73 -60.86 30.38
CA MET A 209 -57.59 -61.24 28.97
C MET A 209 -58.17 -60.18 28.03
N PHE A 210 -59.29 -59.56 28.39
CA PHE A 210 -59.88 -58.47 27.60
C PHE A 210 -58.98 -57.23 27.56
N LEU A 211 -58.41 -56.83 28.70
CA LEU A 211 -57.44 -55.73 28.75
C LEU A 211 -56.20 -56.05 27.91
N ALA A 212 -55.73 -57.30 27.91
CA ALA A 212 -54.60 -57.71 27.09
C ALA A 212 -54.85 -57.57 25.59
N THR A 213 -56.10 -57.74 25.13
CA THR A 213 -56.46 -57.58 23.72
C THR A 213 -56.60 -56.12 23.27
N GLN A 214 -56.67 -55.18 24.21
CA GLN A 214 -56.79 -53.74 23.92
C GLN A 214 -55.47 -52.96 24.00
N LEU A 215 -54.38 -53.64 24.40
CA LEU A 215 -53.03 -53.11 24.65
C LEU A 215 -52.09 -53.30 23.45
#